data_AF-A0A415RST9-F1
#
_entry.id   AF-A0A415RST9-F1
#
_cell.length_a   1.000
_cell.length_b   1.000
_cell.length_c   1.000
_cell.angle_alpha   90.00
_cell.angle_beta   90.00
_cell.angle_gamma   90.00
#
_symmetry.space_group_name_H-M   'P 1'
#
loop_
_entity.id
_entity.type
_entity.pdbx_description
1 polymer ?
#
loop_
_entity_poly.entity_id
_entity_poly.type
_entity_poly.pdbx_seq_one_letter_code
_entity_poly.pdbx_strand_id
1 'polypeptide(L)'
;MANNYLDDLLGKISAYDLFNVLLPGALVTYSVSQMPLGSCIDCSNWLALFVMSYVLGLIASRIGSLCIEPLVRKLQPTGKRDYSAFAYAQKRDPKVEQLLMISNMYRSLAGAGVLLVIILLASLLPESHRLPAALCSFIALFVASWIKQERYVEKRINFNLEECDNHERD
;
A
#
# COMPACT_ATOMS: atom_id res chain seq x y z
N MET A 1 -5.07 -27.75 16.02
CA MET A 1 -3.67 -27.44 15.65
C MET A 1 -3.59 -26.30 14.64
N ALA A 2 -4.39 -26.28 13.56
CA ALA A 2 -4.43 -25.15 12.60
C ALA A 2 -4.88 -23.80 13.22
N ASN A 3 -5.80 -23.79 14.19
CA ASN A 3 -6.23 -22.56 14.88
C ASN A 3 -5.07 -21.80 15.54
N ASN A 4 -4.18 -22.49 16.27
CA ASN A 4 -3.10 -21.83 17.01
C ASN A 4 -2.12 -21.08 16.09
N TYR A 5 -1.84 -21.62 14.89
CA TYR A 5 -0.95 -20.96 13.92
C TYR A 5 -1.59 -19.75 13.24
N LEU A 6 -2.90 -19.84 12.97
CA LEU A 6 -3.65 -18.73 12.39
C LEU A 6 -3.82 -17.60 13.39
N ASP A 7 -4.11 -17.92 14.65
CA ASP A 7 -4.19 -16.95 15.75
C ASP A 7 -2.84 -16.26 15.98
N ASP A 8 -1.73 -17.01 15.96
CA ASP A 8 -0.38 -16.46 16.03
C ASP A 8 -0.03 -15.57 14.83
N LEU A 9 -0.46 -15.94 13.62
CA LEU A 9 -0.23 -15.15 12.41
C LEU A 9 -1.05 -13.85 12.44
N LEU A 10 -2.33 -13.94 12.78
CA LEU A 10 -3.22 -12.78 12.91
C LEU A 10 -2.77 -11.84 14.03
N GLY A 11 -2.29 -12.39 15.15
CA GLY A 11 -1.74 -11.62 16.26
C GLY A 11 -0.48 -10.83 15.92
N LYS A 12 0.24 -11.21 14.85
CA LYS A 12 1.43 -10.49 14.36
C LYS A 12 1.12 -9.42 13.31
N ILE A 13 -0.08 -9.41 12.75
CA ILE A 13 -0.49 -8.41 11.77
C ILE A 13 -0.90 -7.15 12.53
N SER A 14 -0.24 -6.04 12.22
CA SER A 14 -0.65 -4.76 12.77
C SER A 14 -2.02 -4.34 12.26
N ALA A 15 -2.78 -3.57 13.06
CA ALA A 15 -4.03 -2.96 12.57
C ALA A 15 -3.78 -2.14 11.29
N TYR A 16 -2.61 -1.49 11.21
CA TYR A 16 -2.20 -0.75 10.03
C TYR A 16 -2.11 -1.66 8.79
N ASP A 17 -1.44 -2.80 8.87
CA ASP A 17 -1.32 -3.75 7.77
C ASP A 17 -2.66 -4.38 7.40
N LEU A 18 -3.48 -4.70 8.41
CA LEU A 18 -4.82 -5.21 8.20
C LEU A 18 -5.66 -4.26 7.33
N PHE A 19 -5.73 -2.98 7.70
CA PHE A 19 -6.56 -2.00 6.99
C PHE A 19 -5.93 -1.46 5.72
N ASN A 20 -4.60 -1.26 5.67
CA ASN A 20 -3.95 -0.59 4.54
C ASN A 20 -3.42 -1.54 3.47
N VAL A 21 -3.28 -2.83 3.80
CA VAL A 21 -2.75 -3.86 2.90
C VAL A 21 -3.76 -4.98 2.74
N LEU A 22 -4.07 -5.73 3.80
CA LEU A 22 -4.84 -6.96 3.68
C LEU A 22 -6.27 -6.71 3.20
N LEU A 23 -6.97 -5.71 3.74
CA LEU A 23 -8.35 -5.37 3.35
C LEU A 23 -8.45 -4.95 1.86
N PRO A 24 -7.66 -3.97 1.35
CA PRO A 24 -7.64 -3.66 -0.08
C PRO A 24 -7.26 -4.86 -0.95
N GLY A 25 -6.31 -5.66 -0.49
CA GLY A 25 -5.86 -6.85 -1.19
C GLY A 25 -6.92 -7.93 -1.30
N ALA A 26 -7.62 -8.22 -0.21
CA ALA A 26 -8.74 -9.16 -0.18
C ALA A 26 -9.87 -8.72 -1.12
N LEU A 27 -10.15 -7.41 -1.21
CA LEU A 27 -11.09 -6.87 -2.18
C LEU A 27 -10.66 -7.19 -3.61
N VAL A 28 -9.38 -7.01 -3.95
CA VAL A 28 -8.85 -7.35 -5.28
C VAL A 28 -8.92 -8.85 -5.53
N THR A 29 -8.42 -9.68 -4.62
CA THR A 29 -8.42 -11.15 -4.74
C THR A 29 -9.83 -11.68 -4.98
N TYR A 30 -10.80 -11.24 -4.16
CA TYR A 30 -12.19 -11.63 -4.32
C TYR A 30 -12.77 -11.14 -5.65
N SER A 31 -12.52 -9.89 -6.02
CA SER A 31 -13.06 -9.35 -7.28
C SER A 31 -12.51 -10.09 -8.50
N VAL A 32 -11.21 -10.43 -8.50
CA VAL A 32 -10.58 -11.19 -9.59
C VAL A 32 -11.13 -12.61 -9.66
N SER A 33 -11.43 -13.26 -8.53
CA SER A 33 -12.02 -14.61 -8.54
C SER A 33 -13.43 -14.65 -9.16
N GLN A 34 -14.13 -13.50 -9.19
CA GLN A 34 -15.43 -13.37 -9.86
C GLN A 34 -15.29 -13.03 -11.36
N MET A 35 -14.10 -12.67 -11.86
CA MET A 35 -13.88 -12.34 -13.26
C MET A 35 -13.70 -13.62 -14.11
N PRO A 36 -13.94 -13.58 -15.44
CA PRO A 36 -13.67 -14.72 -16.32
C PRO A 36 -12.21 -15.22 -16.31
N LEU A 37 -11.27 -14.35 -15.92
CA LEU A 37 -9.86 -14.70 -15.69
C LEU A 37 -9.60 -15.36 -14.33
N GLY A 38 -10.57 -15.37 -13.43
CA GLY A 38 -10.46 -15.83 -12.04
C GLY A 38 -10.38 -17.35 -11.86
N SER A 39 -10.51 -18.12 -12.94
CA SER A 39 -10.35 -19.59 -12.95
C SER A 39 -8.97 -20.07 -12.50
N CYS A 40 -8.00 -19.17 -12.31
CA CYS A 40 -6.66 -19.46 -11.82
C CYS A 40 -6.45 -19.23 -10.30
N ILE A 41 -7.44 -18.66 -9.58
CA ILE A 41 -7.33 -18.48 -8.12
C ILE A 41 -7.97 -19.68 -7.42
N ASP A 42 -7.14 -20.61 -6.97
CA ASP A 42 -7.59 -21.70 -6.11
C ASP A 42 -7.99 -21.14 -4.72
N CYS A 43 -9.30 -21.08 -4.49
CA CYS A 43 -9.86 -20.58 -3.24
C CYS A 43 -9.87 -21.63 -2.11
N SER A 44 -9.43 -22.87 -2.36
CA SER A 44 -9.43 -23.93 -1.34
C SER A 44 -8.29 -23.78 -0.33
N ASN A 45 -7.20 -23.11 -0.70
CA ASN A 45 -6.04 -22.89 0.16
C ASN A 45 -6.08 -21.49 0.82
N TRP A 46 -6.55 -21.44 2.07
CA TRP A 46 -6.66 -20.18 2.83
C TRP A 46 -5.33 -19.44 2.97
N LEU A 47 -4.20 -20.14 3.10
CA LEU A 47 -2.89 -19.53 3.26
C LEU A 47 -2.44 -18.87 1.95
N ALA A 48 -2.68 -19.55 0.82
CA ALA A 48 -2.41 -18.97 -0.50
C ALA A 48 -3.27 -17.72 -0.72
N LEU A 49 -4.57 -17.77 -0.41
CA LEU A 49 -5.46 -16.61 -0.48
C LEU A 49 -4.99 -15.45 0.41
N PHE A 50 -4.56 -15.75 1.63
CA PHE A 50 -4.04 -14.76 2.56
C PHE A 50 -2.79 -14.07 2.00
N VAL A 51 -1.79 -14.85 1.56
CA VAL A 51 -0.54 -14.33 0.98
C VAL A 51 -0.82 -13.52 -0.29
N MET A 52 -1.65 -14.03 -1.19
CA MET A 52 -2.02 -13.33 -2.42
C MET A 52 -2.74 -12.02 -2.14
N SER A 53 -3.66 -12.02 -1.18
CA SER A 53 -4.34 -10.80 -0.74
C SER A 53 -3.34 -9.80 -0.19
N TYR A 54 -2.40 -10.23 0.66
CA TYR A 54 -1.36 -9.32 1.16
C TYR A 54 -0.52 -8.72 0.02
N VAL A 55 -0.07 -9.52 -0.95
CA VAL A 55 0.73 -9.04 -2.10
C VAL A 55 -0.06 -8.07 -2.98
N LEU A 56 -1.30 -8.40 -3.34
CA LEU A 56 -2.17 -7.51 -4.13
C LEU A 56 -2.49 -6.22 -3.37
N GLY A 57 -2.65 -6.30 -2.05
CA GLY A 57 -2.80 -5.17 -1.14
C GLY A 57 -1.59 -4.25 -1.14
N LEU A 58 -0.37 -4.81 -1.13
CA LEU A 58 0.86 -4.04 -1.25
C LEU A 58 0.93 -3.32 -2.60
N ILE A 59 0.62 -4.02 -3.71
CA ILE A 59 0.59 -3.43 -5.05
C ILE A 59 -0.42 -2.27 -5.09
N ALA A 60 -1.65 -2.49 -4.60
CA ALA A 60 -2.69 -1.47 -4.51
C ALA A 60 -2.22 -0.24 -3.70
N SER A 61 -1.58 -0.45 -2.55
CA SER A 61 -1.00 0.61 -1.73
C SER A 61 0.08 1.39 -2.50
N ARG A 62 0.93 0.72 -3.28
CA ARG A 62 1.97 1.37 -4.09
C ARG A 62 1.38 2.19 -5.23
N ILE A 63 0.40 1.66 -5.96
CA ILE A 63 -0.36 2.39 -6.99
C ILE A 63 -1.01 3.64 -6.40
N GLY A 64 -1.68 3.50 -5.25
CA GLY A 64 -2.30 4.62 -4.56
C GLY A 64 -1.28 5.71 -4.20
N SER A 65 -0.06 5.34 -3.84
CA SER A 65 0.97 6.29 -3.42
C SER A 65 1.73 6.92 -4.60
N LEU A 66 1.97 6.16 -5.68
CA LEU A 66 2.79 6.59 -6.81
C LEU A 66 1.97 7.29 -7.88
N CYS A 67 0.69 6.94 -8.02
CA CYS A 67 -0.19 7.48 -9.05
C CYS A 67 -1.25 8.39 -8.43
N ILE A 68 -2.09 7.85 -7.54
CA ILE A 68 -3.28 8.57 -7.05
C ILE A 68 -2.90 9.76 -6.19
N GLU A 69 -2.03 9.58 -5.20
CA GLU A 69 -1.61 10.67 -4.32
C GLU A 69 -1.03 11.88 -5.07
N PRO A 70 -0.06 11.73 -6.01
CA PRO A 70 0.42 12.84 -6.81
C PRO A 70 -0.67 13.51 -7.66
N LEU A 71 -1.60 12.76 -8.23
CA LEU A 71 -2.73 13.31 -9.00
C LEU A 71 -3.66 14.16 -8.12
N VAL A 72 -4.05 13.63 -6.96
CA VAL A 72 -4.91 14.36 -6.00
C VAL A 72 -4.22 15.63 -5.51
N ARG A 73 -2.92 15.57 -5.20
CA ARG A 73 -2.14 16.75 -4.79
C ARG A 73 -2.06 17.84 -5.86
N LYS A 74 -2.13 17.48 -7.15
CA LYS A 74 -2.22 18.47 -8.24
C LYS A 74 -3.59 19.13 -8.32
N LEU A 75 -4.66 18.39 -8.01
CA LEU A 75 -6.04 18.89 -8.04
C LEU A 75 -6.39 19.75 -6.82
N GLN A 76 -5.77 19.48 -5.67
CA GLN A 76 -5.95 20.26 -4.43
C GLN A 76 -4.58 20.65 -3.83
N PRO A 77 -4.01 21.80 -4.25
CA PRO A 77 -2.67 22.23 -3.82
C PRO A 77 -2.53 22.52 -2.31
N THR A 78 -3.64 22.78 -1.62
CA THR A 78 -3.68 23.18 -0.20
C THR A 78 -3.26 22.07 0.78
N GLY A 79 -3.03 20.84 0.30
CA GLY A 79 -2.76 19.65 1.12
C GLY A 79 -1.28 19.27 1.30
N LYS A 80 -0.31 20.09 0.90
CA LYS A 80 1.11 19.76 1.11
C LYS A 80 1.42 19.89 2.60
N ARG A 81 1.31 18.77 3.33
CA ARG A 81 1.71 18.69 4.74
C ARG A 81 3.18 19.09 4.84
N ASP A 82 3.45 20.13 5.60
CA ASP A 82 4.79 20.36 6.11
C ASP A 82 5.19 19.13 6.92
N TYR A 83 6.33 18.53 6.54
CA TYR A 83 6.79 17.29 7.15
C TYR A 83 7.17 17.51 8.61
N SER A 84 7.79 18.66 8.91
CA SER A 84 8.25 18.98 10.27
C SER A 84 7.06 19.18 11.21
N ALA A 85 6.07 19.99 10.79
CA ALA A 85 4.83 20.14 11.54
C ALA A 85 4.07 18.81 11.71
N PHE A 86 4.04 17.96 10.68
CA PHE A 86 3.41 16.63 10.76
C PHE A 86 4.13 15.71 11.75
N ALA A 87 5.45 15.60 11.67
CA ALA A 87 6.26 14.74 12.54
C ALA A 87 6.14 15.19 14.01
N TYR A 88 6.15 16.50 14.25
CA TYR A 88 5.92 17.07 15.57
C TYR A 88 4.51 16.78 16.11
N ALA A 89 3.47 16.98 15.30
CA ALA A 89 2.09 16.69 15.70
C ALA A 89 1.89 15.19 15.99
N GLN A 90 2.51 14.31 15.19
CA GLN A 90 2.46 12.86 15.41
C GLN A 90 3.04 12.45 16.77
N LYS A 91 4.11 13.12 17.25
CA LYS A 91 4.70 12.83 18.57
C LYS A 91 3.77 13.21 19.74
N ARG A 92 2.83 14.13 19.53
CA ARG A 92 2.04 14.75 20.62
C ARG A 92 0.56 14.36 20.61
N ASP A 93 0.04 13.94 19.47
CA ASP A 93 -1.34 13.52 19.33
C ASP A 93 -1.44 12.16 18.62
N PRO A 94 -1.72 11.07 19.37
CA PRO A 94 -1.86 9.74 18.78
C PRO A 94 -3.03 9.65 17.79
N LYS A 95 -3.98 10.60 17.82
CA LYS A 95 -5.07 10.64 16.84
C LYS A 95 -4.57 10.92 15.43
N VAL A 96 -3.45 11.63 15.28
CA VAL A 96 -2.82 11.91 13.98
C VAL A 96 -2.43 10.62 13.27
N GLU A 97 -1.86 9.65 14.00
CA GLU A 97 -1.49 8.35 13.44
C GLU A 97 -2.73 7.54 13.01
N GLN A 98 -3.79 7.54 13.82
CA GLN A 98 -5.04 6.87 13.48
C GLN A 98 -5.69 7.48 12.22
N LEU A 99 -5.73 8.82 12.12
CA LEU A 99 -6.25 9.51 10.93
C LEU A 99 -5.38 9.26 9.70
N LEU A 100 -4.06 9.17 9.87
CA LEU A 100 -3.15 8.82 8.78
C LEU A 100 -3.38 7.37 8.30
N MET A 101 -3.62 6.43 9.21
CA MET A 101 -4.00 5.06 8.86
C MET A 101 -5.28 5.06 8.02
N ILE A 102 -6.36 5.73 8.46
CA ILE A 102 -7.62 5.81 7.71
C ILE A 102 -7.42 6.46 6.34
N SER A 103 -6.64 7.54 6.26
CA SER A 103 -6.32 8.22 4.99
C SER A 103 -5.55 7.29 4.03
N ASN A 104 -4.60 6.52 4.55
CA ASN A 104 -3.87 5.53 3.76
C ASN A 104 -4.76 4.37 3.31
N MET A 105 -5.72 3.93 4.13
CA MET A 105 -6.69 2.90 3.77
C MET A 105 -7.50 3.35 2.55
N TYR A 106 -8.06 4.55 2.56
CA TYR A 106 -8.81 5.08 1.40
C TYR A 106 -7.93 5.17 0.15
N ARG A 107 -6.67 5.62 0.31
CA ARG A 107 -5.71 5.69 -0.79
C ARG A 107 -5.39 4.30 -1.36
N SER A 108 -5.21 3.28 -0.50
CA SER A 108 -4.98 1.89 -0.93
C SER A 108 -6.23 1.28 -1.59
N LEU A 109 -7.43 1.54 -1.08
CA LEU A 109 -8.69 1.11 -1.70
C LEU A 109 -8.90 1.73 -3.08
N ALA A 110 -8.58 3.01 -3.25
CA ALA A 110 -8.57 3.64 -4.56
C ALA A 110 -7.53 2.99 -5.49
N GLY A 111 -6.34 2.67 -4.96
CA GLY A 111 -5.31 1.93 -5.67
C GLY A 111 -5.74 0.52 -6.08
N ALA A 112 -6.53 -0.17 -5.25
CA ALA A 112 -7.13 -1.45 -5.55
C ALA A 112 -8.12 -1.35 -6.72
N GLY A 113 -8.95 -0.32 -6.75
CA GLY A 113 -9.82 -0.03 -7.89
C GLY A 113 -9.04 0.16 -9.20
N VAL A 114 -7.96 0.95 -9.17
CA VAL A 114 -7.07 1.12 -10.33
C VAL A 114 -6.41 -0.20 -10.73
N LEU A 115 -5.98 -1.02 -9.77
CA LEU A 115 -5.40 -2.34 -10.05
C LEU A 115 -6.40 -3.26 -10.76
N LEU A 116 -7.67 -3.26 -10.35
CA LEU A 116 -8.72 -4.03 -11.02
C LEU A 116 -8.93 -3.58 -12.47
N VAL A 117 -8.90 -2.27 -12.72
CA VAL A 117 -8.95 -1.72 -14.09
C VAL A 117 -7.72 -2.17 -14.89
N ILE A 118 -6.53 -2.14 -14.32
CA ILE A 118 -5.30 -2.62 -14.98
C ILE A 118 -5.40 -4.10 -15.33
N ILE A 119 -5.90 -4.93 -14.42
CA ILE A 119 -6.10 -6.38 -14.65
C ILE A 119 -7.11 -6.60 -15.79
N LEU A 120 -8.23 -5.87 -15.79
CA LEU A 120 -9.22 -5.93 -16.85
C LEU A 120 -8.63 -5.54 -18.21
N LEU A 121 -7.83 -4.46 -18.27
CA LEU A 121 -7.17 -4.05 -19.51
C LEU A 121 -6.09 -5.05 -19.95
N ALA A 122 -5.34 -5.63 -19.01
CA ALA A 122 -4.33 -6.65 -19.31
C ALA A 122 -4.94 -7.91 -19.93
N SER A 123 -6.21 -8.21 -19.63
CA SER A 123 -6.93 -9.32 -20.27
C SER A 123 -7.11 -9.15 -21.79
N LEU A 124 -7.07 -7.91 -22.29
CA LEU A 124 -7.16 -7.59 -23.71
C LEU A 124 -5.84 -7.84 -24.45
N LEU A 125 -4.72 -8.00 -23.73
CA LEU A 125 -3.43 -8.32 -24.33
C LEU A 125 -3.39 -9.79 -24.82
N PRO A 126 -2.65 -10.09 -25.91
CA PRO A 126 -2.36 -11.46 -26.30
C PRO A 126 -1.72 -12.24 -25.16
N GLU A 127 -2.11 -13.50 -24.99
CA GLU A 127 -1.67 -14.34 -23.86
C GLU A 127 -0.15 -14.38 -23.68
N SER A 128 0.59 -14.46 -24.79
CA SER A 128 2.06 -14.45 -24.82
C SER A 128 2.69 -13.20 -24.22
N HIS A 129 1.97 -12.08 -24.17
CA HIS A 129 2.46 -10.79 -23.66
C HIS A 129 1.98 -10.48 -22.24
N ARG A 130 0.96 -11.18 -21.71
CA ARG A 130 0.37 -10.89 -20.39
C ARG A 130 1.40 -11.05 -19.27
N LEU A 131 2.08 -12.19 -19.20
CA LEU A 131 3.05 -12.46 -18.14
C LEU A 131 4.29 -11.56 -18.22
N PRO A 132 4.95 -11.37 -19.38
CA PRO A 132 6.04 -10.41 -19.51
C PRO A 132 5.63 -8.98 -19.10
N ALA A 133 4.46 -8.50 -19.56
CA ALA A 133 3.97 -7.17 -19.21
C ALA A 133 3.70 -7.03 -17.71
N ALA A 134 3.11 -8.05 -17.07
CA ALA A 134 2.88 -8.07 -15.63
C ALA A 134 4.20 -8.01 -14.83
N LEU A 135 5.20 -8.82 -15.22
CA LEU A 135 6.52 -8.83 -14.55
C LEU A 135 7.26 -7.50 -14.72
N CYS A 136 7.29 -6.94 -15.92
CA CYS A 136 7.90 -5.63 -16.16
C CYS A 136 7.21 -4.53 -15.35
N SER A 137 5.88 -4.55 -15.29
CA SER A 137 5.09 -3.59 -14.51
C SER A 137 5.34 -3.74 -13.01
N PHE A 138 5.41 -4.99 -12.50
CA PHE A 138 5.70 -5.29 -11.10
C PHE A 138 7.08 -4.76 -10.71
N ILE A 139 8.12 -5.06 -11.50
CA ILE A 139 9.49 -4.58 -11.25
C ILE A 139 9.52 -3.05 -11.25
N ALA A 140 8.97 -2.41 -12.28
CA ALA A 140 8.94 -0.95 -12.38
C ALA A 140 8.22 -0.30 -11.18
N LEU A 141 7.07 -0.85 -10.77
CA LEU A 141 6.30 -0.36 -9.63
C LEU A 141 7.11 -0.46 -8.33
N PHE A 142 7.77 -1.59 -8.07
CA PHE A 142 8.52 -1.80 -6.83
C PHE A 142 9.86 -1.05 -6.80
N VAL A 143 10.54 -0.88 -7.93
CA VAL A 143 11.72 0.01 -8.02
C VAL A 143 11.33 1.46 -7.74
N ALA A 144 10.26 1.97 -8.38
CA ALA A 144 9.77 3.33 -8.12
C ALA A 144 9.31 3.50 -6.65
N SER A 145 8.71 2.46 -6.09
CA SER A 145 8.30 2.41 -4.69
C SER A 145 9.48 2.47 -3.73
N TRP A 146 10.53 1.71 -4.01
CA TRP A 146 11.75 1.70 -3.22
C TRP A 146 12.41 3.08 -3.22
N ILE A 147 12.57 3.70 -4.39
CA ILE A 147 13.10 5.07 -4.51
C ILE A 147 12.27 6.06 -3.69
N LYS A 148 10.93 5.98 -3.74
CA LYS A 148 10.06 6.85 -2.94
C LYS A 148 10.24 6.60 -1.43
N GLN A 149 10.43 5.34 -1.03
CA GLN A 149 10.61 4.96 0.37
C GLN A 149 11.93 5.47 0.93
N GLU A 150 13.04 5.33 0.20
CA GLU A 150 14.36 5.84 0.61
C GLU A 150 14.34 7.35 0.85
N ARG A 151 13.68 8.11 -0.03
CA ARG A 151 13.49 9.57 0.16
C ARG A 151 12.70 9.92 1.41
N TYR A 152 11.77 9.05 1.84
CA TYR A 152 11.03 9.26 3.08
C TYR A 152 11.91 8.98 4.30
N VAL A 153 12.76 7.95 4.23
CA VAL A 153 13.74 7.63 5.28
C VAL A 153 14.73 8.79 5.45
N GLU A 154 15.31 9.28 4.35
CA GLU A 154 16.23 10.42 4.35
C GLU A 154 15.62 11.66 5.02
N LYS A 155 14.37 12.02 4.64
CA LYS A 155 13.65 13.14 5.27
C LYS A 155 13.46 12.96 6.77
N ARG A 156 13.21 11.73 7.22
CA ARG A 156 13.01 11.43 8.63
C ARG A 156 14.31 11.54 9.42
N ILE A 157 15.43 11.12 8.83
CA ILE A 157 16.76 11.27 9.44
C ILE A 157 17.07 12.76 9.61
N ASN A 158 16.95 13.54 8.53
CA ASN A 158 17.28 14.96 8.55
C ASN A 158 16.43 15.74 9.57
N PHE A 159 15.13 15.45 9.66
CA PHE A 159 14.26 16.08 10.66
C PHE A 159 14.73 15.84 12.10
N ASN A 160 15.18 14.62 12.45
CA ASN A 160 15.64 14.34 13.80
C ASN A 160 17.02 14.97 14.09
N LEU A 161 17.90 15.06 13.09
CA LEU A 161 19.19 15.77 13.24
C LEU A 161 18.96 17.27 13.51
N GLU A 162 18.05 17.91 12.75
CA GLU A 162 17.69 19.31 12.95
C GLU A 162 17.07 19.57 14.34
N GLU A 163 16.24 18.65 14.85
CA GLU A 163 15.63 18.75 16.18
C GLU A 163 16.68 18.59 17.30
N CYS A 164 17.65 17.69 17.15
CA CYS A 164 18.80 17.55 18.06
C CYS A 164 19.64 18.83 18.12
N ASP A 165 20.03 19.38 16.97
CA ASP A 165 20.85 20.60 16.89
C ASP A 165 20.13 21.82 17.50
N ASN A 166 18.81 21.86 17.46
CA ASN A 166 18.03 22.93 18.12
C ASN A 166 18.03 22.75 19.65
N HIS A 167 17.88 21.53 20.14
CA HIS A 167 17.92 21.25 21.58
C HIS A 167 19.30 21.46 22.22
N GLU A 168 20.40 21.29 21.48
CA GLU A 168 21.76 21.56 22.00
C GLU A 168 22.12 23.06 22.05
N ARG A 169 21.33 23.92 21.38
CA ARG A 169 21.56 25.37 21.31
C ARG A 169 20.72 26.17 22.33
N ASP A 170 19.72 25.55 22.94
CA ASP A 170 18.82 26.12 23.96
C ASP A 170 19.29 25.77 25.39
#